data_AF-A0A661TSI0-F1
#
_entry.id   AF-A0A661TSI0-F1
#
_cell.length_a   1.000
_cell.length_b   1.000
_cell.length_c   1.000
_cell.angle_alpha   90.00
_cell.angle_beta   90.00
_cell.angle_gamma   90.00
#
_symmetry.space_group_name_H-M   'P 1'
#
loop_
_entity.id
_entity.type
_entity.pdbx_description
1 polymer ?
#
loop_
_entity_poly.entity_id
_entity_poly.type
_entity_poly.pdbx_seq_one_letter_code
_entity_poly.pdbx_strand_id
1 'polypeptide(L)'
;TISLSGLSCGTEYHYSIYAENSGATEIDQTTDAIFSTMPCGITVNNLSMTKTVAKANNGYAEGWEWLFDITVWDMDETDLKMKFEAWTGTGALDAGANMQFSVNGVDWLDITDNGSYPALSADLIGIDNSTDTGRQVEITIQMKVPAGTPVGNYSSSYGILAEQP
;
A
#
# COMPACT_ATOMS: atom_id res chain seq x y z
N THR A 1 -10.25 24.25 -21.93
CA THR A 1 -9.51 23.06 -21.46
C THR A 1 -10.27 21.83 -21.89
N ILE A 2 -9.60 20.85 -22.51
CA ILE A 2 -10.20 19.55 -22.84
C ILE A 2 -9.90 18.60 -21.67
N SER A 3 -10.92 17.86 -21.22
CA SER A 3 -10.73 16.80 -20.20
C SER A 3 -10.68 15.46 -20.90
N LEU A 4 -9.63 14.69 -20.66
CA LEU A 4 -9.50 13.31 -21.14
C LEU A 4 -9.97 12.37 -20.03
N SER A 5 -10.80 11.39 -20.37
CA SER A 5 -11.36 10.41 -19.43
C SER A 5 -11.21 9.00 -19.97
N GLY A 6 -11.25 7.99 -19.10
CA GLY A 6 -11.13 6.58 -19.50
C GLY A 6 -9.69 6.16 -19.85
N LEU A 7 -8.71 6.86 -19.28
CA LEU A 7 -7.30 6.52 -19.42
C LEU A 7 -6.91 5.44 -18.42
N SER A 8 -6.07 4.50 -18.84
CA SER A 8 -5.47 3.49 -17.96
C SER A 8 -4.41 4.15 -17.07
N CYS A 9 -4.29 3.71 -15.82
CA CYS A 9 -3.20 4.12 -14.92
C CYS A 9 -1.82 3.69 -15.45
N GLY A 10 -0.78 4.42 -15.06
CA GLY A 10 0.63 4.13 -15.38
C GLY A 10 0.95 4.02 -16.87
N THR A 11 0.17 4.70 -17.72
CA THR A 11 0.23 4.56 -19.18
C THR A 11 0.65 5.88 -19.83
N GLU A 12 1.60 5.81 -20.75
CA GLU A 12 1.99 6.94 -21.61
C GLU A 12 0.99 7.10 -22.76
N TYR A 13 0.56 8.34 -23.00
CA TYR A 13 -0.36 8.72 -24.05
C TYR A 13 0.26 9.80 -24.93
N HIS A 14 0.01 9.66 -26.23
CA HIS A 14 0.33 10.65 -27.24
C HIS A 14 -0.94 11.36 -27.68
N TYR A 15 -0.89 12.67 -27.83
CA TYR A 15 -1.97 13.44 -28.41
C TYR A 15 -1.45 14.56 -29.30
N SER A 16 -2.28 14.93 -30.27
CA SER A 16 -2.07 16.08 -31.13
C SER A 16 -3.42 16.68 -31.47
N ILE A 17 -3.42 17.97 -31.80
CA ILE A 17 -4.62 18.72 -32.14
C ILE A 17 -4.47 19.17 -33.59
N TYR A 18 -5.47 18.89 -34.40
CA TYR A 18 -5.58 19.44 -35.75
C TYR A 18 -6.83 20.33 -35.83
N ALA A 19 -6.76 21.38 -36.63
CA ALA A 19 -7.91 22.21 -36.95
C ALA A 19 -8.09 22.24 -38.47
N GLU A 20 -9.35 22.13 -38.90
CA GLU A 20 -9.69 22.12 -40.31
C GLU A 20 -10.65 23.28 -40.59
N ASN A 21 -10.35 24.07 -41.63
CA ASN A 21 -11.25 25.13 -42.07
C ASN A 21 -12.46 24.54 -42.84
N SER A 22 -13.46 25.38 -43.16
CA SER A 22 -14.68 24.94 -43.85
C SER A 22 -14.46 24.33 -45.24
N GLY A 23 -13.28 24.53 -45.82
CA GLY A 23 -12.88 23.98 -47.12
C GLY A 23 -12.18 22.63 -47.05
N ALA A 24 -11.89 22.12 -45.85
CA ALA A 24 -11.20 20.83 -45.64
C ALA A 24 -9.82 20.70 -46.31
N THR A 25 -9.09 21.82 -46.40
CA THR A 25 -7.80 21.90 -47.12
C THR A 25 -6.58 22.09 -46.23
N GLU A 26 -6.78 22.27 -44.93
CA GLU A 26 -5.74 22.60 -43.97
C GLU A 26 -5.36 21.35 -43.17
N ILE A 27 -4.06 21.07 -43.10
CA ILE A 27 -3.50 19.86 -42.46
C ILE A 27 -2.58 20.23 -41.29
N ASP A 28 -2.69 21.46 -40.79
CA ASP A 28 -1.86 21.95 -39.70
C ASP A 28 -2.24 21.22 -38.41
N GLN A 29 -1.25 20.49 -37.87
CA GLN A 29 -1.36 19.72 -36.65
C GLN A 29 -0.32 20.22 -35.66
N THR A 30 -0.64 20.23 -34.37
CA THR A 30 0.38 20.45 -33.33
C THR A 30 1.46 19.37 -33.42
N THR A 31 2.65 19.68 -32.90
CA THR A 31 3.63 18.63 -32.60
C THR A 31 3.02 17.58 -31.68
N ASP A 32 3.56 16.36 -31.75
CA ASP A 32 3.22 15.29 -30.84
C ASP A 32 3.47 15.73 -29.38
N ALA A 33 2.45 15.55 -28.54
CA ALA A 33 2.52 15.86 -27.13
C ALA A 33 2.31 14.57 -26.33
N ILE A 34 3.15 14.38 -25.32
CA ILE A 34 3.22 13.14 -24.54
C ILE A 34 2.90 13.46 -23.09
N PHE A 35 2.10 12.61 -22.45
CA PHE A 35 1.92 12.63 -20.99
C PHE A 35 1.71 11.21 -20.47
N SER A 36 2.01 10.98 -19.20
CA SER A 36 1.78 9.69 -18.54
C SER A 36 0.76 9.86 -17.42
N THR A 37 -0.16 8.91 -17.30
CA THR A 37 -1.04 8.82 -16.13
C THR A 37 -0.25 8.29 -14.92
N MET A 38 -0.68 8.68 -13.72
CA MET A 38 -0.11 8.12 -12.49
C MET A 38 -0.46 6.62 -12.38
N PRO A 39 0.36 5.82 -11.66
CA PRO A 39 -0.02 4.46 -11.29
C PRO A 39 -1.33 4.42 -10.50
N CYS A 40 -1.91 3.24 -10.35
CA CYS A 40 -3.12 3.00 -9.58
C CYS A 40 -2.79 2.22 -8.31
N GLY A 41 -3.64 2.36 -7.29
CA GLY A 41 -3.53 1.64 -6.03
C GLY A 41 -2.25 1.96 -5.26
N ILE A 42 -1.58 0.92 -4.76
CA ILE A 42 -0.45 1.04 -3.84
C ILE A 42 0.84 0.50 -4.47
N THR A 43 1.95 1.19 -4.24
CA THR A 43 3.30 0.68 -4.47
C THR A 43 4.03 0.48 -3.15
N VAL A 44 4.64 -0.69 -2.94
CA VAL A 44 5.56 -0.90 -1.81
C VAL A 44 6.95 -0.43 -2.22
N ASN A 45 7.37 0.70 -1.66
CA ASN A 45 8.66 1.32 -1.96
C ASN A 45 9.80 0.60 -1.24
N ASN A 46 9.57 0.19 0.01
CA ASN A 46 10.54 -0.51 0.84
C ASN A 46 9.84 -1.43 1.86
N LEU A 47 10.51 -2.52 2.21
CA LEU A 47 10.10 -3.49 3.21
C LEU A 47 11.32 -3.96 3.97
N SER A 48 11.37 -3.70 5.28
CA SER A 48 12.47 -4.10 6.14
C SER A 48 11.98 -4.66 7.49
N MET A 49 12.76 -5.55 8.09
CA MET A 49 12.56 -5.97 9.49
C MET A 49 13.40 -5.07 10.41
N THR A 50 12.74 -4.46 11.39
CA THR A 50 13.42 -3.72 12.48
C THR A 50 13.71 -4.62 13.68
N LYS A 51 12.94 -5.70 13.87
CA LYS A 51 13.21 -6.77 14.85
C LYS A 51 13.14 -8.14 14.17
N THR A 52 14.30 -8.78 14.02
CA THR A 52 14.45 -10.08 13.33
C THR A 52 14.41 -11.29 14.28
N VAL A 53 14.47 -11.05 15.58
CA VAL A 53 14.43 -12.07 16.63
C VAL A 53 13.26 -11.79 17.54
N ALA A 54 12.56 -12.83 17.95
CA ALA A 54 11.45 -12.75 18.87
C ALA A 54 11.57 -13.77 20.00
N LYS A 55 10.92 -13.47 21.12
CA LYS A 55 10.73 -14.38 22.24
C LYS A 55 9.30 -14.90 22.22
N ALA A 56 9.15 -16.21 22.32
CA ALA A 56 7.86 -16.88 22.44
C ALA A 56 7.25 -16.64 23.84
N ASN A 57 6.74 -15.44 24.09
CA ASN A 57 6.15 -15.03 25.37
C ASN A 57 4.83 -14.27 25.24
N ASN A 58 4.25 -14.23 24.04
CA ASN A 58 2.97 -13.58 23.74
C ASN A 58 2.97 -12.05 23.98
N GLY A 59 4.13 -11.37 23.83
CA GLY A 59 4.23 -9.91 23.90
C GLY A 59 4.83 -9.28 22.64
N TYR A 60 4.38 -8.07 22.28
CA TYR A 60 4.90 -7.33 21.12
C TYR A 60 6.28 -6.72 21.36
N ALA A 61 6.60 -6.37 22.61
CA ALA A 61 7.87 -5.70 22.96
C ALA A 61 9.10 -6.55 22.57
N GLU A 62 9.01 -7.87 22.76
CA GLU A 62 10.03 -8.86 22.39
C GLU A 62 9.59 -9.67 21.15
N GLY A 63 8.69 -9.12 20.34
CA GLY A 63 8.16 -9.73 19.12
C GLY A 63 8.96 -9.37 17.85
N TRP A 64 8.48 -9.84 16.70
CA TRP A 64 8.99 -9.39 15.40
C TRP A 64 8.37 -8.05 15.01
N GLU A 65 9.11 -7.28 14.21
CA GLU A 65 8.68 -5.96 13.76
C GLU A 65 9.21 -5.65 12.37
N TRP A 66 8.36 -5.03 11.57
CA TRP A 66 8.65 -4.61 10.19
C TRP A 66 8.26 -3.15 9.98
N LEU A 67 8.98 -2.54 9.05
CA LEU A 67 8.68 -1.22 8.49
C LEU A 67 8.41 -1.35 7.00
N PHE A 68 7.30 -0.78 6.56
CA PHE A 68 6.92 -0.64 5.16
C PHE A 68 6.87 0.84 4.81
N ASP A 69 7.51 1.21 3.70
CA ASP A 69 7.31 2.50 3.06
C ASP A 69 6.48 2.25 1.80
N ILE A 70 5.34 2.93 1.67
CA ILE A 70 4.44 2.77 0.53
C ILE A 70 4.09 4.11 -0.11
N THR A 71 3.71 4.05 -1.39
CA THR A 71 3.02 5.14 -2.10
C THR A 71 1.57 4.75 -2.34
N VAL A 72 0.62 5.58 -1.94
CA VAL A 72 -0.80 5.50 -2.35
C VAL A 72 -1.03 6.50 -3.48
N TRP A 73 -1.42 6.01 -4.65
CA TRP A 73 -1.48 6.84 -5.86
C TRP A 73 -2.83 7.54 -6.08
N ASP A 74 -3.91 6.99 -5.53
CA ASP A 74 -5.21 7.64 -5.52
C ASP A 74 -5.37 8.45 -4.23
N MET A 75 -5.45 9.77 -4.36
CA MET A 75 -5.56 10.67 -3.21
C MET A 75 -6.93 10.61 -2.53
N ASP A 76 -7.95 10.07 -3.22
CA ASP A 76 -9.28 9.88 -2.65
C ASP A 76 -9.36 8.59 -1.81
N GLU A 77 -8.40 7.67 -1.94
CA GLU A 77 -8.29 6.49 -1.08
C GLU A 77 -7.68 6.89 0.28
N THR A 78 -8.52 7.17 1.28
CA THR A 78 -8.06 7.61 2.61
C THR A 78 -8.10 6.53 3.68
N ASP A 79 -8.66 5.36 3.37
CA ASP A 79 -8.82 4.26 4.33
C ASP A 79 -7.85 3.14 4.01
N LEU A 80 -6.87 2.90 4.89
CA LEU A 80 -5.86 1.85 4.71
C LEU A 80 -6.11 0.63 5.59
N LYS A 81 -6.04 -0.57 4.99
CA LYS A 81 -6.16 -1.86 5.66
C LYS A 81 -5.01 -2.78 5.28
N MET A 82 -4.61 -3.64 6.20
CA MET A 82 -3.68 -4.73 5.94
C MET A 82 -4.29 -6.07 6.33
N LYS A 83 -3.84 -7.13 5.66
CA LYS A 83 -4.15 -8.51 6.03
C LYS A 83 -2.91 -9.38 5.94
N PHE A 84 -2.89 -10.46 6.70
CA PHE A 84 -1.79 -11.40 6.76
C PHE A 84 -2.32 -12.82 6.78
N GLU A 85 -1.73 -13.71 5.98
CA GLU A 85 -2.05 -15.13 6.02
C GLU A 85 -1.49 -15.78 7.29
N ALA A 86 -1.97 -16.97 7.63
CA ALA A 86 -1.35 -17.78 8.66
C ALA A 86 0.14 -18.02 8.33
N TRP A 87 0.99 -17.97 9.35
CA TRP A 87 2.42 -18.23 9.21
C TRP A 87 2.66 -19.73 9.05
N THR A 88 3.57 -20.04 8.14
CA THR A 88 4.05 -21.40 7.84
C THR A 88 5.55 -21.49 8.09
N GLY A 89 6.09 -22.71 8.13
CA GLY A 89 7.52 -22.95 8.37
C GLY A 89 7.70 -24.05 9.40
N THR A 90 8.47 -23.77 10.47
CA THR A 90 8.75 -24.75 11.53
C THR A 90 7.50 -25.13 12.35
N GLY A 91 6.49 -24.28 12.37
CA GLY A 91 5.17 -24.59 12.93
C GLY A 91 4.09 -23.71 12.29
N ALA A 92 2.83 -23.96 12.66
CA ALA A 92 1.72 -23.07 12.32
C ALA A 92 1.62 -21.97 13.38
N LEU A 93 1.47 -20.71 12.95
CA LEU A 93 1.12 -19.59 13.81
C LEU A 93 0.04 -18.75 13.14
N ASP A 94 -0.98 -18.39 13.89
CA ASP A 94 -2.00 -17.47 13.40
C ASP A 94 -1.41 -16.06 13.31
N ALA A 95 -1.71 -15.34 12.23
CA ALA A 95 -1.55 -13.90 12.16
C ALA A 95 -2.68 -13.20 12.95
N GLY A 96 -3.89 -13.75 12.88
CA GLY A 96 -5.04 -13.32 13.68
C GLY A 96 -4.72 -13.32 15.18
N ALA A 97 -5.12 -12.25 15.85
CA ALA A 97 -4.86 -11.92 17.25
C ALA A 97 -3.37 -11.78 17.63
N ASN A 98 -2.43 -12.04 16.73
CA ASN A 98 -0.98 -12.01 16.98
C ASN A 98 -0.26 -10.87 16.26
N MET A 99 -0.87 -10.29 15.23
CA MET A 99 -0.31 -9.18 14.46
C MET A 99 -1.13 -7.90 14.64
N GLN A 100 -0.45 -6.77 14.57
CA GLN A 100 -1.06 -5.43 14.54
C GLN A 100 -0.21 -4.53 13.65
N PHE A 101 -0.82 -3.49 13.08
CA PHE A 101 -0.11 -2.48 12.31
C PHE A 101 -0.49 -1.07 12.76
N SER A 102 0.40 -0.12 12.49
CA SER A 102 0.18 1.30 12.76
C SER A 102 0.70 2.11 11.59
N VAL A 103 -0.07 3.11 11.18
CA VAL A 103 0.32 4.07 10.14
C VAL A 103 0.90 5.29 10.82
N ASN A 104 2.13 5.68 10.44
CA ASN A 104 2.87 6.81 11.00
C ASN A 104 2.92 6.85 12.55
N GLY A 105 2.82 5.69 13.21
CA GLY A 105 2.92 5.56 14.67
C GLY A 105 1.75 6.17 15.46
N VAL A 106 0.58 6.36 14.85
CA VAL A 106 -0.60 6.95 15.52
C VAL A 106 -1.34 5.90 16.36
N ASP A 107 -2.26 5.17 15.75
CA ASP A 107 -3.05 4.11 16.40
C ASP A 107 -2.61 2.73 15.91
N TRP A 108 -2.78 1.73 16.78
CA TRP A 108 -2.57 0.32 16.42
C TRP A 108 -3.89 -0.33 16.05
N LEU A 109 -3.89 -1.00 14.90
CA LEU A 109 -5.00 -1.79 14.38
C LEU A 109 -4.65 -3.27 14.46
N ASP A 110 -5.46 -4.01 15.20
CA ASP A 110 -5.30 -5.46 15.36
C ASP A 110 -5.72 -6.21 14.10
N ILE A 111 -4.93 -7.22 13.73
CA ILE A 111 -5.33 -8.23 12.77
C ILE A 111 -6.14 -9.27 13.53
N THR A 112 -7.45 -9.37 13.26
CA THR A 112 -8.33 -10.27 14.01
C THR A 112 -8.29 -11.70 13.47
N ASP A 113 -8.17 -11.86 12.15
CA ASP A 113 -8.32 -13.13 11.46
C ASP A 113 -7.23 -13.32 10.40
N ASN A 114 -6.87 -14.59 10.15
CA ASN A 114 -5.94 -14.93 9.07
C ASN A 114 -6.56 -14.61 7.70
N GLY A 115 -5.78 -14.01 6.81
CA GLY A 115 -6.11 -13.81 5.40
C GLY A 115 -7.26 -12.83 5.13
N SER A 116 -7.74 -12.11 6.15
CA SER A 116 -8.88 -11.21 6.07
C SER A 116 -8.50 -9.78 6.45
N TYR A 117 -9.05 -8.79 5.75
CA TYR A 117 -8.91 -7.39 6.13
C TYR A 117 -9.78 -7.11 7.36
N PRO A 118 -9.27 -6.33 8.34
CA PRO A 118 -10.06 -5.91 9.48
C PRO A 118 -11.22 -4.99 9.07
N ALA A 119 -12.24 -4.91 9.91
CA ALA A 119 -13.37 -4.00 9.70
C ALA A 119 -12.96 -2.52 9.83
N LEU A 120 -11.98 -2.24 10.70
CA LEU A 120 -11.42 -0.91 10.91
C LEU A 120 -10.30 -0.62 9.87
N SER A 121 -10.19 0.64 9.48
CA SER A 121 -9.15 1.21 8.63
C SER A 121 -8.26 2.16 9.42
N ALA A 122 -7.03 2.37 8.95
CA ALA A 122 -6.20 3.51 9.33
C ALA A 122 -6.56 4.70 8.45
N ASP A 123 -6.73 5.87 9.07
CA ASP A 123 -6.98 7.13 8.36
C ASP A 123 -5.67 7.69 7.77
N LEU A 124 -5.68 7.98 6.48
CA LEU A 124 -4.58 8.60 5.75
C LEU A 124 -4.75 10.13 5.57
N ILE A 125 -5.81 10.73 6.09
CA ILE A 125 -6.05 12.17 5.97
C ILE A 125 -4.91 12.95 6.62
N GLY A 126 -4.31 13.85 5.84
CA GLY A 126 -3.19 14.69 6.29
C GLY A 126 -1.87 13.94 6.45
N ILE A 127 -1.81 12.65 6.10
CA ILE A 127 -0.57 11.88 6.04
C ILE A 127 0.02 12.06 4.64
N ASP A 128 1.24 12.58 4.59
CA ASP A 128 2.14 12.50 3.43
C ASP A 128 3.56 12.80 3.89
N ASN A 129 4.43 11.78 3.87
CA ASN A 129 5.77 11.87 4.46
C ASN A 129 6.82 12.48 3.51
N SER A 130 6.45 12.79 2.27
CA SER A 130 7.35 13.39 1.27
C SER A 130 6.65 14.48 0.47
N THR A 131 7.41 15.13 -0.41
CA THR A 131 6.89 16.01 -1.46
C THR A 131 6.83 15.32 -2.83
N ASP A 132 7.15 14.03 -2.88
CA ASP A 132 7.08 13.23 -4.10
C ASP A 132 5.62 13.06 -4.55
N THR A 133 5.43 12.63 -5.79
CA THR A 133 4.07 12.39 -6.31
C THR A 133 3.47 11.14 -5.67
N GLY A 134 2.18 11.22 -5.34
CA GLY A 134 1.48 10.17 -4.59
C GLY A 134 1.76 10.27 -3.09
N ARG A 135 0.80 9.84 -2.27
CA ARG A 135 0.88 9.94 -0.81
C ARG A 135 1.92 8.96 -0.26
N GLN A 136 2.96 9.47 0.39
CA GLN A 136 3.97 8.63 1.03
C GLN A 136 3.57 8.27 2.46
N VAL A 137 3.52 6.98 2.77
CA VAL A 137 3.00 6.45 4.04
C VAL A 137 4.00 5.46 4.63
N GLU A 138 4.30 5.60 5.92
CA GLU A 138 5.09 4.63 6.70
C GLU A 138 4.15 3.75 7.52
N ILE A 139 4.36 2.43 7.47
CA ILE A 139 3.59 1.46 8.24
C ILE A 139 4.52 0.62 9.10
N THR A 140 4.31 0.64 10.41
CA THR A 140 4.97 -0.29 11.34
C THR A 140 4.06 -1.47 11.61
N ILE A 141 4.58 -2.68 11.51
CA ILE A 141 3.86 -3.92 11.84
C ILE A 141 4.58 -4.62 12.97
N GLN A 142 3.83 -5.14 13.93
CA GLN A 142 4.36 -5.95 15.02
C GLN A 142 3.65 -7.30 15.08
N MET A 143 4.41 -8.33 15.45
CA MET A 143 3.88 -9.65 15.77
C MET A 143 4.38 -10.09 17.15
N LYS A 144 3.45 -10.40 18.05
CA LYS A 144 3.79 -11.15 19.26
C LYS A 144 3.89 -12.63 18.93
N VAL A 145 4.90 -13.31 19.45
CA VAL A 145 5.08 -14.76 19.23
C VAL A 145 4.48 -15.53 20.42
N PRO A 146 3.44 -16.36 20.21
CA PRO A 146 2.81 -17.13 21.28
C PRO A 146 3.80 -17.99 22.07
N ALA A 147 3.53 -18.18 23.37
CA ALA A 147 4.34 -19.05 24.20
C ALA A 147 4.26 -20.51 23.73
N GLY A 148 5.41 -21.20 23.72
CA GLY A 148 5.50 -22.58 23.23
C GLY A 148 5.71 -22.71 21.72
N THR A 149 5.73 -21.60 20.98
CA THR A 149 6.16 -21.58 19.57
C THR A 149 7.55 -22.20 19.41
N PRO A 150 7.73 -23.21 18.53
CA PRO A 150 9.05 -23.78 18.24
C PRO A 150 10.06 -22.75 17.73
N VAL A 151 11.35 -22.96 18.04
CA VAL A 151 12.42 -22.15 17.43
C VAL A 151 12.58 -22.55 15.97
N GLY A 152 12.56 -21.56 15.07
CA GLY A 152 12.78 -21.82 13.66
C GLY A 152 12.44 -20.65 12.75
N ASN A 153 12.32 -20.95 11.47
CA ASN A 153 12.00 -19.97 10.43
C ASN A 153 10.51 -20.02 10.14
N TYR A 154 9.93 -18.82 9.97
CA TYR A 154 8.52 -18.62 9.69
C TYR A 154 8.37 -17.64 8.53
N SER A 155 7.37 -17.87 7.69
CA SER A 155 7.01 -17.00 6.58
C SER A 155 5.50 -16.85 6.49
N SER A 156 5.04 -15.65 6.15
CA SER A 156 3.65 -15.33 5.82
C SER A 156 3.62 -14.41 4.59
N SER A 157 2.44 -14.28 4.00
CA SER A 157 2.15 -13.32 2.94
C SER A 157 1.21 -12.23 3.46
N TYR A 158 1.31 -11.04 2.88
CA TYR A 158 0.50 -9.88 3.24
C TYR A 158 -0.34 -9.38 2.07
N GLY A 159 -1.38 -8.61 2.39
CA GLY A 159 -2.10 -7.75 1.46
C GLY A 159 -2.27 -6.36 2.05
N ILE A 160 -2.21 -5.34 1.18
CA ILE A 160 -2.47 -3.94 1.54
C ILE A 160 -3.62 -3.47 0.65
N LEU A 161 -4.58 -2.79 1.25
CA LEU A 161 -5.73 -2.19 0.57
C LEU A 161 -5.80 -0.72 1.00
N ALA A 162 -5.93 0.18 0.04
CA ALA A 162 -6.40 1.53 0.26
C ALA A 162 -7.74 1.66 -0.47
N GLU A 163 -8.71 2.30 0.15
CA GLU A 163 -10.05 2.49 -0.41
C GLU A 163 -10.58 3.88 -0.05
N GLN A 164 -11.59 4.32 -0.81
CA GLN A 164 -12.37 5.49 -0.43
C GLN A 164 -13.18 5.17 0.85
N PRO A 165 -13.39 6.15 1.74
CA PRO A 165 -14.11 5.96 3.00
C PRO A 165 -15.60 5.61 2.85
#